data_AF-A0AA92U716-F1
#
_entry.id   AF-A0AA92U716-F1
#
_cell.length_a   1.000
_cell.length_b   1.000
_cell.length_c   1.000
_cell.angle_alpha   90.00
_cell.angle_beta   90.00
_cell.angle_gamma   90.00
#
_symmetry.space_group_name_H-M   'P 1'
#
loop_
_entity.id
_entity.type
_entity.pdbx_description
1 polymer ?
#
loop_
_entity_poly.entity_id
_entity_poly.type
_entity_poly.pdbx_seq_one_letter_code
_entity_poly.pdbx_strand_id
1 'polypeptide(L)' 'GYERISCLLDNDEAGRKATLAIENALSYRVRDASHLYSEYNDLNDYLCGVKSKQSVHQVQPVKRTAPPRKKGAALGM' A
#
# COMPACT_ATOMS: atom_id res chain seq x y z
N GLY A 1 -3.92 -7.01 -23.86
CA GLY A 1 -4.30 -6.20 -22.68
C GLY A 1 -4.44 -7.12 -21.48
N TYR A 2 -4.22 -6.62 -20.27
CA TYR A 2 -4.39 -7.43 -19.06
C TYR A 2 -5.86 -7.80 -18.84
N GLU A 3 -6.14 -9.07 -18.56
CA GLU A 3 -7.51 -9.58 -18.37
C GLU A 3 -8.13 -9.16 -17.02
N ARG A 4 -7.29 -8.96 -15.99
CA ARG A 4 -7.69 -8.54 -14.65
C ARG A 4 -6.71 -7.51 -14.08
N ILE A 5 -7.28 -6.62 -13.28
CA ILE A 5 -6.58 -5.58 -12.54
C ILE A 5 -6.78 -5.88 -11.07
N SER A 6 -5.69 -6.04 -10.33
CA SER A 6 -5.73 -6.20 -8.88
C SER A 6 -5.31 -4.89 -8.23
N CYS A 7 -6.15 -4.36 -7.34
CA CYS A 7 -5.86 -3.14 -6.58
C CYS A 7 -5.21 -3.52 -5.25
N LEU A 8 -3.96 -3.09 -5.06
CA LEU A 8 -3.21 -3.20 -3.81
C LEU A 8 -3.08 -1.79 -3.20
N LEU A 9 -4.20 -1.24 -2.73
CA LEU A 9 -4.28 0.10 -2.12
C LEU A 9 -4.25 0.03 -0.59
N ASP A 10 -4.00 1.16 0.05
CA ASP A 10 -3.93 1.23 1.51
C ASP A 10 -5.24 0.73 2.17
N ASN A 11 -5.13 0.07 3.33
CA ASN A 11 -6.25 -0.40 4.15
C ASN A 11 -6.94 0.73 4.95
N ASP A 12 -6.83 1.95 4.47
CA ASP A 12 -7.48 3.12 5.05
C ASP A 12 -8.75 3.50 4.27
N GLU A 13 -9.42 4.56 4.72
CA GLU A 13 -10.63 5.05 4.07
C GLU A 13 -10.38 5.55 2.64
N ALA A 14 -9.20 6.13 2.38
CA ALA A 14 -8.84 6.66 1.08
C ALA A 14 -8.62 5.53 0.07
N GLY A 15 -7.90 4.48 0.46
CA GLY A 15 -7.67 3.29 -0.36
C GLY A 15 -8.97 2.56 -0.69
N ARG A 16 -9.89 2.39 0.27
CA ARG A 16 -11.21 1.81 0.01
C ARG A 16 -12.04 2.64 -0.98
N LYS A 17 -12.07 3.96 -0.83
CA LYS A 17 -12.76 4.86 -1.77
C LYS A 17 -12.17 4.79 -3.17
N ALA A 18 -10.85 4.71 -3.27
CA ALA A 18 -10.17 4.57 -4.55
C ALA A 18 -10.46 3.21 -5.21
N THR A 19 -10.44 2.10 -4.47
CA THR A 19 -10.84 0.78 -4.98
C THR A 19 -12.26 0.83 -5.54
N LEU A 20 -13.21 1.40 -4.78
CA LEU A 20 -14.61 1.53 -5.22
C LEU A 20 -14.74 2.39 -6.50
N ALA A 21 -14.00 3.50 -6.58
CA ALA A 21 -14.00 4.35 -7.77
C ALA A 21 -13.45 3.61 -9.00
N ILE A 22 -12.40 2.81 -8.83
CA ILE A 22 -11.79 2.02 -9.90
C ILE A 22 -12.71 0.87 -10.32
N GLU A 23 -13.36 0.18 -9.38
CA GLU A 23 -14.37 -0.84 -9.65
C GLU A 23 -15.57 -0.27 -10.43
N ASN A 24 -16.03 0.93 -10.06
CA ASN A 24 -17.10 1.61 -10.80
C ASN A 24 -16.66 2.00 -12.22
N ALA A 25 -15.41 2.42 -12.41
CA ALA A 25 -14.89 2.86 -13.72
C ALA A 25 -14.54 1.69 -14.67
N LEU A 26 -14.04 0.57 -14.13
CA LEU A 26 -13.48 -0.54 -14.90
C LEU A 26 -14.29 -1.84 -14.77
N SER A 27 -15.43 -1.79 -14.06
CA SER A 27 -16.37 -2.90 -13.86
C SER A 27 -15.70 -4.16 -13.28
N TYR A 28 -16.20 -5.35 -13.62
CA TYR A 28 -15.78 -6.67 -13.10
C TYR A 28 -14.31 -7.07 -13.35
N ARG A 29 -13.53 -6.24 -14.06
CA ARG A 29 -12.11 -6.50 -14.32
C ARG A 29 -11.23 -6.21 -13.12
N VAL A 30 -11.75 -5.49 -12.12
CA VAL A 30 -11.01 -5.08 -10.93
C VAL A 30 -11.29 -6.04 -9.78
N ARG A 31 -10.26 -6.35 -9.01
CA ARG A 31 -10.36 -7.11 -7.77
C ARG A 31 -9.63 -6.38 -6.65
N ASP A 32 -10.33 -6.23 -5.53
CA ASP A 32 -9.70 -5.82 -4.29
C ASP A 32 -8.78 -6.94 -3.74
N ALA A 33 -7.50 -6.62 -3.60
CA ALA A 33 -6.49 -7.50 -3.02
C ALA A 33 -6.06 -7.06 -1.61
N SER A 34 -6.69 -6.02 -1.06
CA SER A 34 -6.40 -5.47 0.27
C SER A 34 -6.54 -6.50 1.40
N HIS A 35 -7.45 -7.46 1.21
CA HIS A 35 -7.66 -8.60 2.11
C HIS A 35 -6.40 -9.45 2.33
N LEU A 36 -5.44 -9.47 1.40
CA LEU A 36 -4.20 -10.26 1.56
C LEU A 36 -3.28 -9.72 2.65
N TYR A 37 -3.48 -8.47 3.08
CA TYR A 37 -2.68 -7.80 4.09
C TYR A 37 -3.56 -7.03 5.09
N SER A 38 -4.74 -7.56 5.41
CA SER A 38 -5.76 -6.89 6.26
C SER A 38 -5.27 -6.46 7.66
N GLU A 39 -4.22 -7.09 8.17
CA GLU A 39 -3.59 -6.74 9.47
C GLU A 39 -2.60 -5.56 9.37
N TYR A 40 -2.36 -5.03 8.17
CA TYR A 40 -1.35 -3.99 7.90
C TYR A 40 -2.00 -2.81 7.17
N ASN A 41 -1.48 -1.59 7.38
CA ASN A 41 -2.03 -0.40 6.73
C ASN A 41 -1.80 -0.39 5.23
N ASP A 42 -0.71 -0.99 4.77
CA ASP A 42 -0.39 -1.05 3.35
C ASP A 42 0.44 -2.31 3.02
N LEU A 43 0.67 -2.54 1.74
CA LEU A 43 1.47 -3.67 1.28
C LEU A 43 2.92 -3.57 1.75
N ASN A 44 3.49 -2.38 1.87
CA ASN A 44 4.86 -2.20 2.34
C ASN A 44 4.99 -2.57 3.82
N ASP A 45 4.00 -2.23 4.65
CA ASP A 45 3.92 -2.63 6.06
C ASP A 45 3.83 -4.14 6.18
N TYR A 46 3.02 -4.79 5.34
CA TYR A 46 2.97 -6.26 5.27
C TYR A 46 4.32 -6.85 4.88
N LEU A 47 4.94 -6.36 3.80
CA LEU A 47 6.24 -6.86 3.35
C LEU A 47 7.35 -6.60 4.38
N CYS A 48 7.34 -5.46 5.07
CA CYS A 48 8.28 -5.16 6.14
C CYS A 48 8.01 -6.00 7.39
N GLY A 49 6.75 -6.28 7.71
CA GLY A 49 6.33 -7.18 8.78
C GLY A 49 6.77 -8.63 8.52
N VAL A 50 6.58 -9.11 7.30
CA VAL A 50 7.04 -10.43 6.86
C VAL A 50 8.56 -10.52 6.86
N LYS A 51 9.25 -9.52 6.30
CA LYS A 51 10.71 -9.45 6.29
C LYS A 51 11.30 -9.33 7.69
N SER A 52 10.65 -8.60 8.60
CA SER A 52 11.11 -8.51 9.99
C SER A 52 10.95 -9.85 10.70
N LYS A 53 9.79 -10.54 10.55
CA LYS A 53 9.56 -11.92 11.04
C LYS A 53 10.56 -12.93 10.45
N GLN A 54 10.91 -12.80 9.17
CA GLN A 54 11.95 -13.61 8.53
C GLN A 54 13.37 -13.23 8.98
N SER A 55 13.65 -11.94 9.25
CA SER A 55 14.96 -11.48 9.74
C SER A 55 15.22 -11.84 11.20
N VAL A 56 14.20 -12.16 11.99
CA VAL A 56 14.41 -12.84 13.29
C VAL A 56 15.09 -14.21 13.08
N HIS A 57 14.97 -14.82 11.89
CA HIS A 57 15.76 -15.99 11.47
C HIS A 57 17.02 -15.66 10.64
N GLN A 58 17.20 -14.40 10.20
CA GLN A 58 18.39 -13.92 9.48
C GLN A 58 18.69 -12.48 9.86
N VAL A 59 19.43 -12.30 10.95
CA VAL A 59 19.90 -11.01 11.43
C VAL A 59 20.87 -10.36 10.44
N GLN A 60 20.45 -9.32 9.72
CA GLN A 60 21.33 -8.22 9.28
C GLN A 60 20.57 -6.87 9.28
N PRO A 61 21.12 -5.81 9.88
CA PRO A 61 20.43 -4.52 10.02
C PRO A 61 20.59 -3.67 8.76
N VAL A 62 19.53 -3.52 7.97
CA VAL A 62 19.49 -2.52 6.89
C VAL A 62 19.00 -1.19 7.44
N LYS A 63 19.90 -0.20 7.39
CA LYS A 63 19.69 1.19 7.78
C LYS A 63 18.48 1.77 7.03
N ARG A 64 17.47 2.22 7.78
CA ARG A 64 16.30 2.93 7.24
C ARG A 64 16.71 4.33 6.77
N THR A 65 16.79 4.55 5.47
CA THR A 65 16.75 5.89 4.89
C THR A 65 15.31 6.17 4.45
N ALA A 66 14.52 6.83 5.30
CA ALA A 66 13.23 7.38 4.88
C ALA A 66 13.50 8.60 3.96
N PRO A 67 12.86 8.71 2.77
CA PRO A 67 12.89 9.95 2.02
C PRO A 67 12.07 11.02 2.76
N PRO A 68 12.52 12.29 2.77
CA PRO A 68 11.83 13.35 3.50
C PRO A 68 10.46 13.62 2.85
N ARG A 69 9.38 13.45 3.63
CA ARG A 69 8.04 13.94 3.26
C ARG A 69 8.12 15.47 3.15
N LYS A 70 8.03 16.02 1.93
CA LYS A 70 7.89 17.46 1.70
C LYS A 70 6.55 17.91 2.28
N LYS A 71 6.58 18.70 3.36
CA LYS A 71 5.41 19.47 3.82
C LYS A 71 5.29 20.69 2.92
N GLY A 72 4.24 20.75 2.10
CA GLY A 72 3.88 21.98 1.40
C GLY A 72 3.45 23.03 2.41
N ALA A 73 4.11 24.18 2.41
CA ALA A 73 3.64 25.39 3.07
C ALA A 73 3.35 26.43 1.99
N ALA A 74 2.18 27.05 2.13
CA ALA A 74 1.49 27.86 1.15
C ALA A 74 2.26 29.11 0.72
N LEU A 75 2.09 29.45 -0.56
CA LEU A 75 2.39 30.76 -1.14
C LEU A 75 1.39 31.78 -0.58
N GLY A 76 1.86 32.82 0.09
CA GLY A 76 0.99 33.86 0.64
C GLY A 76 1.76 35.12 1.04
N MET A 77 1.63 36.13 0.16
CA MET A 77 1.92 37.58 0.29
C MET A 77 3.38 38.02 0.17
#